data_AF-A0A076L0G1-F1
#
_entry.id   AF-A0A076L0G1-F1
#
_cell.length_a   1.000
_cell.length_b   1.000
_cell.length_c   1.000
_cell.angle_alpha   90.00
_cell.angle_beta   90.00
_cell.angle_gamma   90.00
#
_symmetry.space_group_name_H-M   'P 1'
#
loop_
_entity.id
_entity.type
_entity.pdbx_description
1 polymer ?
#
loop_
_entity_poly.entity_id
_entity_poly.type
_entity_poly.pdbx_seq_one_letter_code
_entity_poly.pdbx_strand_id
1 'polypeptide(L)'
;MRGGARGGRPARGRSGPYKPKVFIPRVPFDVYVCESFFPRVKLAPDDNTLTQAILKRNQDLTSSATEQTAVLNLVTKIQAVLDNIALSPGNFDACQIEEVRQVGSFKKGTMMLGNAVADIVTILKTLPTGEAVQALGNKVLEELKLNDSNESMSNDGACADSLTSKPVLALVMVDGGFEISSPEASVRCLITTVPQNLRKLDPELHLDQKILQHHLAAIRHARWFEENAHHSSIKVLIRLFKDLRNRFEGFQPLNPWVLDLLAHYAINHHPSRHLLALI
;
A
#
# COMPACT_ATOMS: atom_id res chain seq x y z
N MET A 1 -62.80 58.91 -8.25
CA MET A 1 -63.68 57.91 -7.61
C MET A 1 -62.89 56.63 -7.38
N ARG A 2 -62.94 56.12 -6.14
CA ARG A 2 -62.68 54.75 -5.60
C ARG A 2 -62.20 53.70 -6.63
N GLY A 3 -61.19 52.86 -6.38
CA GLY A 3 -60.58 52.33 -5.16
C GLY A 3 -60.20 50.87 -5.41
N GLY A 4 -59.28 50.30 -4.62
CA GLY A 4 -59.12 48.84 -4.49
C GLY A 4 -57.70 48.29 -4.59
N ALA A 5 -57.02 48.20 -3.44
CA ALA A 5 -55.79 47.44 -3.24
C ALA A 5 -56.07 45.92 -3.17
N ARG A 6 -55.15 45.11 -3.72
CA ARG A 6 -54.77 43.73 -3.32
C ARG A 6 -53.65 43.31 -4.29
N GLY A 7 -52.37 43.27 -3.90
CA GLY A 7 -51.87 42.40 -2.84
C GLY A 7 -51.71 40.98 -3.39
N GLY A 8 -50.81 40.77 -4.36
CA GLY A 8 -50.48 39.46 -4.92
C GLY A 8 -48.97 39.27 -4.95
N ARG A 9 -48.43 38.51 -3.99
CA ARG A 9 -47.04 38.03 -4.00
C ARG A 9 -46.77 37.31 -5.32
N PRO A 10 -45.57 37.44 -5.93
CA PRO A 10 -45.22 36.58 -7.05
C PRO A 10 -45.23 35.13 -6.54
N ALA A 11 -46.07 34.31 -7.16
CA ALA A 11 -46.10 32.88 -6.92
C ALA A 11 -44.68 32.34 -7.17
N ARG A 12 -43.99 31.99 -6.07
CA ARG A 12 -42.72 31.28 -6.09
C ARG A 12 -42.97 30.00 -6.87
N GLY A 13 -42.46 29.96 -8.11
CA GLY A 13 -42.59 28.83 -9.01
C GLY A 13 -42.30 27.55 -8.25
N ARG A 14 -43.31 26.69 -8.21
CA ARG A 14 -43.26 25.34 -7.65
C ARG A 14 -42.06 24.65 -8.28
N SER A 15 -40.95 24.54 -7.53
CA SER A 15 -39.79 23.75 -7.92
C SER A 15 -40.31 22.34 -8.18
N GLY A 16 -40.39 21.97 -9.47
CA GLY A 16 -40.75 20.63 -9.88
C GLY A 16 -39.84 19.60 -9.19
N PRO A 17 -40.29 18.34 -9.07
CA PRO A 17 -39.50 17.31 -8.39
C PRO A 17 -38.10 17.27 -8.99
N TYR A 18 -37.08 17.45 -8.13
CA TYR A 18 -35.68 17.37 -8.51
C TYR A 18 -35.44 16.01 -9.16
N LYS A 19 -35.29 15.98 -10.48
CA LYS A 19 -34.85 14.77 -11.19
C LYS A 19 -33.34 14.71 -11.01
N PRO A 20 -32.78 13.76 -10.24
CA PRO A 20 -31.34 13.61 -10.16
C PRO A 20 -30.83 13.40 -11.59
N LYS A 21 -29.86 14.21 -12.02
CA LYS A 21 -29.22 14.03 -13.31
C LYS A 21 -28.63 12.63 -13.33
N VAL A 22 -29.07 11.81 -14.28
CA VAL A 22 -28.50 10.48 -14.50
C VAL A 22 -27.02 10.68 -14.82
N PHE A 23 -26.14 10.06 -14.03
CA PHE A 23 -24.72 10.08 -14.32
C PHE A 23 -24.49 9.29 -15.61
N ILE A 24 -24.05 9.98 -16.66
CA ILE A 24 -23.64 9.36 -17.91
C ILE A 24 -22.11 9.27 -17.85
N PRO A 25 -21.53 8.07 -17.64
CA PRO A 25 -20.09 7.91 -17.65
C PRO A 25 -19.56 8.27 -19.05
N ARG A 26 -18.63 9.23 -19.10
CA ARG A 26 -17.90 9.56 -20.33
C ARG A 26 -16.55 8.87 -20.26
N VAL A 27 -16.39 7.81 -21.05
CA VAL A 27 -15.09 7.13 -21.19
C VAL A 27 -14.20 7.97 -22.10
N PRO A 28 -13.00 8.40 -21.65
CA PRO A 28 -12.05 9.10 -22.51
C PRO A 28 -11.64 8.24 -23.71
N PHE A 29 -11.15 8.91 -24.75
CA PHE A 29 -10.58 8.20 -25.90
C PHE A 29 -9.34 7.40 -25.48
N ASP A 30 -9.28 6.14 -25.93
CA ASP A 30 -8.15 5.24 -25.75
C ASP A 30 -7.93 4.46 -27.05
N VAL A 31 -6.80 4.71 -27.71
CA VAL A 31 -6.48 4.14 -29.03
C VAL A 31 -6.40 2.62 -28.98
N TYR A 32 -5.95 2.04 -27.86
CA TYR A 32 -5.80 0.59 -27.71
C TYR A 32 -7.14 -0.12 -27.54
N VAL A 33 -8.19 0.58 -27.11
CA VAL A 33 -9.54 0.02 -26.99
C VAL A 33 -10.27 0.02 -28.34
N CYS A 34 -9.90 0.91 -29.26
CA CYS A 34 -10.59 1.10 -30.53
C CYS A 34 -9.65 0.98 -31.74
N GLU A 35 -8.54 0.24 -31.61
CA GLU A 35 -7.52 0.12 -32.65
C GLU A 35 -8.08 -0.33 -34.01
N SER A 36 -9.14 -1.15 -34.02
CA SER A 36 -9.84 -1.58 -35.23
C SER A 36 -10.44 -0.44 -36.07
N PHE A 37 -10.74 0.70 -35.44
CA PHE A 37 -11.22 1.91 -36.12
C PHE A 37 -10.07 2.80 -36.63
N PHE A 38 -8.83 2.51 -36.24
CA PHE A 38 -7.63 3.28 -36.58
C PHE A 38 -6.56 2.41 -37.25
N PRO A 39 -6.84 1.84 -38.44
CA PRO A 39 -5.86 1.02 -39.16
C PRO A 39 -4.62 1.85 -39.49
N ARG A 40 -3.44 1.28 -39.22
CA ARG A 40 -2.17 1.95 -39.52
C ARG A 40 -1.95 2.00 -41.04
N VAL A 41 -1.62 3.18 -41.55
CA VAL A 41 -1.27 3.39 -42.97
C VAL A 41 0.15 2.89 -43.28
N LYS A 42 1.04 2.91 -42.29
CA LYS A 42 2.42 2.41 -42.36
C LYS A 42 2.63 1.36 -41.29
N LEU A 43 3.57 0.46 -41.50
CA LEU A 43 3.99 -0.49 -40.46
C LEU A 43 4.42 0.27 -39.20
N ALA A 44 4.19 -0.35 -38.05
CA ALA A 44 4.68 0.19 -36.78
C ALA A 44 6.21 0.35 -36.86
N PRO A 45 6.76 1.44 -36.31
CA PRO A 45 8.20 1.60 -36.21
C PRO A 45 8.81 0.48 -35.36
N ASP A 46 10.08 0.19 -35.62
CA ASP A 46 10.83 -0.73 -34.76
C ASP A 46 11.21 -0.01 -33.45
N ASP A 47 10.56 -0.42 -32.36
CA ASP A 47 10.77 0.15 -31.03
C ASP A 47 11.82 -0.60 -30.20
N ASN A 48 12.63 -1.49 -30.81
CA ASN A 48 13.67 -2.25 -30.12
C ASN A 48 14.57 -1.38 -29.22
N THR A 49 14.99 -0.20 -29.68
CA THR A 49 15.82 0.71 -28.87
C THR A 49 15.08 1.25 -27.64
N LEU A 50 13.79 1.57 -27.79
CA LEU A 50 12.94 1.99 -26.68
C LEU A 50 12.76 0.84 -25.68
N THR A 51 12.54 -0.38 -26.16
CA THR A 51 12.41 -1.58 -25.32
C THR A 51 13.64 -1.81 -24.46
N GLN A 52 14.82 -1.72 -25.07
CA GLN A 52 16.07 -1.86 -24.32
C GLN A 52 16.25 -0.73 -23.29
N ALA A 53 15.88 0.50 -23.63
CA ALA A 53 15.96 1.62 -22.69
C ALA A 53 15.00 1.45 -21.49
N ILE A 54 13.77 1.00 -21.73
CA ILE A 54 12.78 0.73 -20.69
C ILE A 54 13.25 -0.39 -19.76
N LEU A 55 13.73 -1.51 -20.31
CA LEU A 55 14.22 -2.64 -19.53
C LEU A 55 15.44 -2.26 -18.70
N LYS A 56 16.39 -1.53 -19.28
CA LYS A 56 17.55 -0.99 -18.57
C LYS A 56 17.13 -0.08 -17.43
N ARG A 57 16.21 0.87 -17.68
CA ARG A 57 15.72 1.76 -16.62
C ARG A 57 15.03 0.99 -15.50
N ASN A 58 14.23 -0.02 -15.81
CA ASN A 58 13.64 -0.87 -14.78
C ASN A 58 14.70 -1.64 -13.98
N GLN A 59 15.76 -2.12 -14.61
CA GLN A 59 16.87 -2.76 -13.91
C GLN A 59 17.54 -1.80 -12.91
N ASP A 60 17.81 -0.56 -13.33
CA ASP A 60 18.40 0.48 -12.49
C ASP A 60 17.50 0.87 -11.29
N LEU A 61 16.18 0.69 -11.44
CA LEU A 61 15.18 1.04 -10.43
C LEU A 61 14.80 -0.13 -9.51
N THR A 62 15.12 -1.36 -9.88
CA THR A 62 14.72 -2.55 -9.11
C THR A 62 15.60 -2.66 -7.87
N SER A 63 14.99 -2.89 -6.69
CA SER A 63 15.73 -3.11 -5.44
C SER A 63 16.75 -4.25 -5.60
N SER A 64 17.94 -4.08 -5.01
CA SER A 64 19.01 -5.07 -5.09
C SER A 64 18.64 -6.38 -4.37
N ALA A 65 19.29 -7.49 -4.73
CA ALA A 65 19.06 -8.78 -4.07
C ALA A 65 19.37 -8.72 -2.56
N THR A 66 20.38 -7.93 -2.18
CA THR A 66 20.75 -7.69 -0.78
C THR A 66 19.63 -6.96 -0.03
N GLU A 67 19.13 -5.84 -0.57
CA GLU A 67 18.00 -5.11 0.04
C GLU A 67 16.74 -5.99 0.14
N GLN A 68 16.41 -6.74 -0.92
CA GLN A 68 15.25 -7.63 -0.92
C GLN A 68 15.36 -8.69 0.18
N THR A 69 16.55 -9.26 0.36
CA THR A 69 16.82 -10.28 1.39
C THR A 69 16.76 -9.68 2.79
N ALA A 70 17.38 -8.52 3.00
CA ALA A 70 17.36 -7.81 4.28
C ALA A 70 15.92 -7.48 4.73
N VAL A 71 15.11 -6.96 3.80
CA VAL A 71 13.70 -6.64 4.06
C VAL A 71 12.88 -7.91 4.32
N LEU A 72 13.07 -8.96 3.51
CA LEU A 72 12.38 -10.24 3.69
C LEU A 72 12.68 -10.84 5.08
N ASN A 73 13.94 -10.84 5.49
CA ASN A 73 14.36 -11.36 6.79
C ASN A 73 13.69 -10.60 7.94
N LEU A 74 13.70 -9.26 7.89
CA LEU A 74 13.09 -8.43 8.92
C LEU A 74 11.57 -8.60 8.96
N VAL A 75 10.89 -8.62 7.80
CA VAL A 75 9.45 -8.88 7.69
C VAL A 75 9.08 -10.23 8.28
N THR A 76 9.86 -11.27 7.96
CA THR A 76 9.58 -12.63 8.44
C THR A 76 9.71 -12.72 9.96
N LYS A 77 10.76 -12.11 10.54
CA LYS A 77 10.95 -12.06 11.99
C LYS A 77 9.81 -11.29 12.69
N ILE A 78 9.45 -10.11 12.20
CA ILE A 78 8.37 -9.29 12.79
C ILE A 78 7.03 -9.99 12.66
N GLN A 79 6.72 -10.57 11.50
CA GLN A 79 5.47 -11.29 11.29
C GLN A 79 5.35 -12.50 12.21
N ALA A 80 6.42 -13.30 12.37
CA ALA A 80 6.41 -14.43 13.29
C ALA A 80 6.10 -14.00 14.73
N VAL A 81 6.70 -12.89 15.19
CA VAL A 81 6.40 -12.33 16.52
C VAL A 81 4.94 -11.89 16.63
N LEU A 82 4.41 -11.16 15.64
CA LEU A 82 3.01 -10.72 15.65
C LEU A 82 2.02 -11.88 15.60
N ASP A 83 2.29 -12.92 14.79
CA ASP A 83 1.48 -14.12 14.70
C ASP A 83 1.50 -14.91 16.02
N ASN A 84 2.66 -14.99 16.69
CA ASN A 84 2.77 -15.60 18.01
C ASN A 84 1.97 -14.83 19.07
N ILE A 85 2.02 -13.49 19.07
CA ILE A 85 1.21 -12.65 19.98
C ILE A 85 -0.29 -12.83 19.69
N ALA A 86 -0.68 -12.98 18.42
CA ALA A 86 -2.08 -13.21 18.04
C ALA A 86 -2.62 -14.56 18.51
N LEU A 87 -1.80 -15.61 18.44
CA LEU A 87 -2.17 -16.97 18.86
C LEU A 87 -2.09 -17.17 20.38
N SER A 88 -1.02 -16.67 21.00
CA SER A 88 -0.69 -16.87 22.41
C SER A 88 -0.24 -15.54 23.04
N PRO A 89 -1.17 -14.62 23.37
CA PRO A 89 -0.82 -13.31 23.92
C PRO A 89 -0.15 -13.40 25.30
N GLY A 90 -0.26 -14.53 26.00
CA GLY A 90 0.30 -14.70 27.34
C GLY A 90 -0.27 -13.68 28.31
N ASN A 91 0.61 -12.84 28.89
CA ASN A 91 0.25 -11.75 29.80
C ASN A 91 0.12 -10.38 29.11
N PHE A 92 0.14 -10.34 27.77
CA PHE A 92 0.00 -9.10 27.02
C PHE A 92 -1.49 -8.72 26.87
N ASP A 93 -1.97 -7.92 27.81
CA ASP A 93 -3.38 -7.53 27.88
C ASP A 93 -3.68 -6.17 27.22
N ALA A 94 -2.67 -5.48 26.69
CA ALA A 94 -2.82 -4.12 26.14
C ALA A 94 -3.65 -4.09 24.83
N CYS A 95 -3.54 -5.13 23.99
CA CYS A 95 -4.43 -5.31 22.85
C CYS A 95 -4.50 -6.77 22.40
N GLN A 96 -5.59 -7.11 21.72
CA GLN A 96 -5.74 -8.43 21.09
C GLN A 96 -5.65 -8.29 19.57
N ILE A 97 -4.81 -9.10 18.94
CA ILE A 97 -4.64 -9.14 17.49
C ILE A 97 -5.65 -10.13 16.90
N GLU A 98 -6.36 -9.70 15.87
CA GLU A 98 -7.22 -10.54 15.04
C GLU A 98 -6.39 -11.22 13.95
N GLU A 99 -5.61 -10.43 13.21
CA GLU A 99 -4.94 -10.89 12.00
C GLU A 99 -3.78 -9.96 11.62
N VAL A 100 -2.78 -10.51 10.93
CA VAL A 100 -1.61 -9.79 10.40
C VAL A 100 -1.52 -10.00 8.89
N ARG A 101 -1.27 -8.94 8.13
CA ARG A 101 -1.22 -8.98 6.65
C ARG A 101 -0.07 -8.16 6.11
N GLN A 102 0.81 -8.76 5.31
CA GLN A 102 1.79 -8.03 4.52
C GLN A 102 1.09 -7.24 3.40
N VAL A 103 1.48 -5.97 3.20
CA VAL A 103 0.92 -5.08 2.17
C VAL A 103 2.01 -4.25 1.48
N GLY A 104 1.60 -3.25 0.71
CA GLY A 104 2.53 -2.26 0.15
C GLY A 104 3.42 -2.80 -0.97
N SER A 105 4.51 -2.08 -1.24
CA SER A 105 5.41 -2.39 -2.37
C SER A 105 6.14 -3.72 -2.19
N PHE A 106 6.46 -4.09 -0.95
CA PHE A 106 7.09 -5.38 -0.61
C PHE A 106 6.22 -6.56 -1.03
N LYS A 107 4.98 -6.66 -0.50
CA LYS A 107 4.07 -7.76 -0.84
C LYS A 107 3.73 -7.81 -2.34
N LYS A 108 3.71 -6.66 -3.02
CA LYS A 108 3.43 -6.55 -4.47
C LYS A 108 4.66 -6.86 -5.34
N GLY A 109 5.87 -6.91 -4.78
CA GLY A 109 7.11 -7.05 -5.53
C GLY A 109 7.44 -5.83 -6.41
N THR A 110 6.99 -4.63 -6.02
CA THR A 110 7.20 -3.36 -6.74
C THR A 110 8.09 -2.38 -5.96
N MET A 111 8.96 -2.90 -5.10
CA MET A 111 9.96 -2.11 -4.40
C MET A 111 10.95 -1.46 -5.37
N MET A 112 11.45 -0.30 -4.96
CA MET A 112 12.41 0.53 -5.70
C MET A 112 13.76 0.48 -4.99
N LEU A 113 14.84 0.60 -5.76
CA LEU A 113 16.20 0.72 -5.22
C LEU A 113 16.31 1.90 -4.24
N GLY A 114 16.99 1.69 -3.11
CA GLY A 114 17.17 2.70 -2.07
C GLY A 114 15.94 2.92 -1.18
N ASN A 115 14.85 2.16 -1.38
CA ASN A 115 13.67 2.19 -0.53
C ASN A 115 13.38 0.79 0.05
N ALA A 116 14.25 0.38 0.98
CA ALA A 116 14.19 -0.90 1.68
C ALA A 116 13.15 -0.88 2.82
N VAL A 117 11.90 -0.53 2.49
CA VAL A 117 10.79 -0.43 3.44
C VAL A 117 9.66 -1.39 3.07
N ALA A 118 9.21 -2.17 4.04
CA ALA A 118 8.00 -3.00 3.93
C ALA A 118 6.89 -2.52 4.87
N ASP A 119 5.66 -2.89 4.52
CA ASP A 119 4.47 -2.55 5.29
C ASP A 119 3.74 -3.83 5.71
N ILE A 120 3.41 -3.93 6.99
CA ILE A 120 2.57 -4.98 7.57
C ILE A 120 1.38 -4.29 8.24
N VAL A 121 0.16 -4.74 7.97
CA VAL A 121 -1.04 -4.27 8.66
C VAL A 121 -1.43 -5.26 9.74
N THR A 122 -1.56 -4.78 10.97
CA THR A 122 -2.01 -5.56 12.13
C THR A 122 -3.42 -5.13 12.50
N ILE A 123 -4.37 -6.06 12.43
CA ILE A 123 -5.79 -5.83 12.73
C ILE A 123 -6.02 -6.18 14.20
N LEU A 124 -6.51 -5.22 14.99
CA LEU A 124 -6.86 -5.44 16.39
C LEU A 124 -8.34 -5.81 16.56
N LYS A 125 -8.62 -6.74 17.47
CA LYS A 125 -9.97 -7.02 18.01
C LYS A 125 -10.44 -5.90 18.93
N THR A 126 -9.51 -5.27 19.64
CA THR A 126 -9.75 -4.16 20.57
C THR A 126 -9.76 -2.82 19.82
N LEU A 127 -10.19 -1.76 20.51
CA LEU A 127 -10.10 -0.41 19.99
C LEU A 127 -8.64 0.06 19.99
N PRO A 128 -8.15 0.69 18.90
CA PRO A 128 -6.75 1.03 18.74
C PRO A 128 -6.41 2.34 19.46
N THR A 129 -5.97 2.27 20.71
CA THR A 129 -5.46 3.42 21.47
C THR A 129 -3.96 3.63 21.18
N GLY A 130 -3.48 4.87 21.35
CA GLY A 130 -2.06 5.18 21.17
C GLY A 130 -1.16 4.39 22.15
N GLU A 131 -1.61 4.25 23.40
CA GLU A 131 -0.91 3.47 24.43
C GLU A 131 -0.80 1.99 24.06
N ALA A 132 -1.88 1.39 23.53
CA ALA A 132 -1.86 -0.01 23.09
C ALA A 132 -0.90 -0.21 21.91
N VAL A 133 -0.84 0.74 20.97
CA VAL A 133 0.08 0.70 19.82
C VAL A 133 1.54 0.78 20.29
N GLN A 134 1.83 1.64 21.27
CA GLN A 134 3.17 1.75 21.85
C GLN A 134 3.56 0.50 22.64
N ALA A 135 2.64 -0.04 23.43
CA ALA A 135 2.86 -1.29 24.17
C ALA A 135 3.13 -2.46 23.21
N LEU A 136 2.38 -2.56 22.12
CA LEU A 136 2.59 -3.56 21.08
C LEU A 136 3.96 -3.39 20.40
N GLY A 137 4.34 -2.16 20.02
CA GLY A 137 5.64 -1.90 19.42
C GLY A 137 6.82 -2.29 20.31
N ASN A 138 6.74 -1.93 21.60
CA ASN A 138 7.75 -2.32 22.60
C ASN A 138 7.83 -3.84 22.77
N LYS A 139 6.67 -4.51 22.89
CA LYS A 139 6.60 -5.96 23.03
C LYS A 139 7.20 -6.67 21.83
N VAL A 140 6.92 -6.21 20.60
CA VAL A 140 7.51 -6.76 19.38
C VAL A 140 9.03 -6.57 19.38
N LEU A 141 9.52 -5.38 19.76
CA LEU A 141 10.97 -5.12 19.83
C LEU A 141 11.68 -6.02 20.86
N GLU A 142 11.07 -6.24 22.02
CA GLU A 142 11.61 -7.12 23.07
C GLU A 142 11.71 -8.56 22.60
N GLU A 143 10.63 -9.11 22.02
CA GLU A 143 10.61 -10.49 21.48
C GLU A 143 11.63 -10.68 20.35
N LEU A 144 11.82 -9.68 19.47
CA LEU A 144 12.85 -9.73 18.43
C LEU A 144 14.26 -9.81 19.02
N LYS A 145 14.55 -9.02 20.06
CA LYS A 145 15.85 -9.04 20.75
C LYS A 145 16.11 -10.37 21.46
N LEU A 146 15.06 -10.99 22.01
CA LEU A 146 15.14 -12.30 22.65
C LEU A 146 15.43 -13.40 21.61
N ASN A 147 14.73 -13.39 20.49
CA ASN A 147 14.94 -14.36 19.41
C ASN A 147 16.35 -14.28 18.81
N ASP A 148 16.87 -13.07 18.57
CA ASP A 148 18.25 -12.88 18.08
C ASP A 148 19.30 -13.37 19.10
N SER A 149 19.02 -13.26 20.40
CA SER A 149 19.92 -13.76 21.44
C SER A 149 19.96 -15.29 21.49
N ASN A 150 18.82 -15.94 21.25
CA ASN A 150 18.72 -17.40 21.22
C ASN A 150 19.38 -18.02 19.97
N GLU A 151 19.29 -17.36 18.80
CA GLU A 151 19.98 -17.78 17.56
C GLU A 151 21.51 -17.80 17.73
N SER A 152 22.07 -16.90 18.55
CA SER A 152 23.51 -16.84 18.83
C SER A 152 24.02 -17.93 19.79
N MET A 153 23.12 -18.64 20.49
CA MET A 153 23.46 -19.68 21.47
C MET A 153 23.29 -21.11 20.93
N SER A 154 22.63 -21.29 19.77
CA SER A 154 22.33 -22.60 19.19
C SER A 154 23.25 -23.00 18.02
N ASN A 155 24.20 -22.15 17.61
CA ASN A 155 25.21 -22.50 16.61
C ASN A 155 26.57 -22.72 17.31
N ASP A 156 26.99 -23.98 17.33
CA ASP A 156 28.11 -24.55 18.05
C ASP A 156 29.46 -23.79 17.99
N GLY A 157 30.11 -23.64 19.14
CA GLY A 157 31.48 -24.15 19.35
C GLY A 157 32.66 -23.59 18.53
N ALA A 158 32.58 -22.41 17.91
CA ALA A 158 33.72 -21.80 17.23
C ALA A 158 34.09 -20.43 17.82
N CYS A 159 35.36 -20.32 18.23
CA CYS A 159 36.13 -19.12 18.58
C CYS A 159 35.35 -17.79 18.71
N ALA A 160 35.27 -17.32 19.97
CA ALA A 160 34.92 -15.97 20.33
C ALA A 160 35.97 -14.96 19.81
N ASP A 161 35.95 -14.66 18.52
CA ASP A 161 36.62 -13.49 17.95
C ASP A 161 36.03 -13.13 16.58
N SER A 162 34.89 -12.45 16.56
CA SER A 162 34.66 -11.35 15.60
C SER A 162 33.48 -10.50 16.06
N LEU A 163 33.70 -9.18 16.04
CA LEU A 163 32.73 -8.12 16.29
C LEU A 163 31.61 -8.11 15.23
N THR A 164 30.81 -9.17 15.13
CA THR A 164 29.56 -9.12 14.36
C THR A 164 28.55 -8.36 15.19
N SER A 165 28.51 -7.05 14.95
CA SER A 165 27.62 -6.07 15.57
C SER A 165 26.20 -6.64 15.71
N LYS A 166 25.74 -6.81 16.95
CA LYS A 166 24.32 -7.05 17.25
C LYS A 166 23.49 -6.08 16.38
N PRO A 167 22.50 -6.56 15.60
CA PRO A 167 21.68 -5.65 14.80
C PRO A 167 21.00 -4.67 15.75
N VAL A 168 21.35 -3.40 15.64
CA VAL A 168 20.73 -2.34 16.44
C VAL A 168 19.34 -2.14 15.85
N LEU A 169 18.35 -2.79 16.44
CA LEU A 169 16.94 -2.58 16.12
C LEU A 169 16.47 -1.30 16.80
N ALA A 170 15.95 -0.37 16.00
CA ALA A 170 15.32 0.85 16.46
C ALA A 170 13.80 0.75 16.29
N LEU A 171 13.06 1.22 17.30
CA LEU A 171 11.61 1.37 17.25
C LEU A 171 11.27 2.85 17.18
N VAL A 172 10.46 3.24 16.20
CA VAL A 172 9.96 4.59 16.03
C VAL A 172 8.43 4.55 15.96
N MET A 173 7.76 5.34 16.78
CA MET A 173 6.30 5.47 16.67
C MET A 173 5.95 6.33 15.47
N VAL A 174 4.99 5.87 14.65
CA VAL A 174 4.51 6.60 13.47
C VAL A 174 3.01 6.81 13.57
N ASP A 175 2.49 7.76 12.78
CA ASP A 175 1.05 8.02 12.78
C ASP A 175 0.30 6.76 12.33
N GLY A 176 -0.58 6.27 13.21
CA GLY A 176 -1.32 5.03 12.98
C GLY A 176 -0.55 3.73 13.19
N GLY A 177 0.65 3.73 13.80
CA GLY A 177 1.40 2.49 14.02
C GLY A 177 2.80 2.67 14.61
N PHE A 178 3.71 1.78 14.22
CA PHE A 178 5.12 1.86 14.59
C PHE A 178 6.03 1.30 13.48
N GLU A 179 7.29 1.69 13.49
CA GLU A 179 8.32 1.26 12.54
C GLU A 179 9.46 0.61 13.30
N ILE A 180 9.90 -0.56 12.82
CA ILE A 180 11.09 -1.24 13.32
C ILE A 180 12.13 -1.21 12.21
N SER A 181 13.28 -0.60 12.52
CA SER A 181 14.38 -0.42 11.57
C SER A 181 15.59 -1.22 12.01
N SER A 182 16.18 -1.95 11.06
CA SER A 182 17.54 -2.46 11.11
C SER A 182 18.46 -1.55 10.27
N PRO A 183 19.80 -1.72 10.34
CA PRO A 183 20.73 -0.93 9.52
C PRO A 183 20.49 -1.06 8.00
N GLU A 184 19.84 -2.13 7.55
CA GLU A 184 19.70 -2.48 6.13
C GLU A 184 18.25 -2.40 5.62
N ALA A 185 17.25 -2.41 6.51
CA ALA A 185 15.84 -2.46 6.14
C ALA A 185 14.95 -1.86 7.23
N SER A 186 13.74 -1.42 6.86
CA SER A 186 12.73 -0.99 7.82
C SER A 186 11.38 -1.62 7.53
N VAL A 187 10.60 -1.89 8.57
CA VAL A 187 9.27 -2.46 8.47
C VAL A 187 8.29 -1.61 9.28
N ARG A 188 7.29 -1.08 8.60
CA ARG A 188 6.21 -0.30 9.20
C ARG A 188 5.05 -1.23 9.53
N CYS A 189 4.72 -1.31 10.80
CA CYS A 189 3.55 -1.99 11.34
C CYS A 189 2.40 -0.98 11.46
N LEU A 190 1.49 -1.05 10.50
CA LEU A 190 0.31 -0.20 10.36
C LEU A 190 -0.84 -0.80 11.18
N ILE A 191 -1.32 -0.09 12.19
CA ILE A 191 -2.39 -0.61 13.06
C ILE A 191 -3.75 -0.29 12.48
N THR A 192 -4.66 -1.25 12.54
CA THR A 192 -6.08 -1.03 12.28
C THR A 192 -6.93 -1.87 13.23
N THR A 193 -8.25 -1.84 13.08
CA THR A 193 -9.18 -2.60 13.90
C THR A 193 -10.27 -3.21 13.04
N VAL A 194 -11.01 -4.17 13.59
CA VAL A 194 -12.14 -4.79 12.90
C VAL A 194 -13.20 -3.75 12.50
N PRO A 195 -13.91 -3.90 11.35
CA PRO A 195 -14.85 -2.89 10.85
C PRO A 195 -15.96 -2.49 11.84
N GLN A 196 -16.34 -3.40 12.74
CA GLN A 196 -17.35 -3.16 13.77
C GLN A 196 -16.91 -2.09 14.79
N ASN A 197 -15.61 -1.96 15.05
CA ASN A 197 -15.03 -1.02 15.99
C ASN A 197 -14.89 0.39 15.41
N LEU A 198 -14.83 0.54 14.08
CA LEU A 198 -14.68 1.85 13.43
C LEU A 198 -15.81 2.84 13.75
N ARG A 199 -17.00 2.34 14.13
CA ARG A 199 -18.16 3.16 14.52
C ARG A 199 -18.15 3.56 16.00
N LYS A 200 -17.24 2.98 16.79
CA LYS A 200 -17.10 3.17 18.24
C LYS A 200 -15.84 3.98 18.60
N LEU A 201 -15.15 4.51 17.60
CA LEU A 201 -13.93 5.28 17.81
C LEU A 201 -14.27 6.62 18.47
N ASP A 202 -13.66 6.85 19.61
CA ASP A 202 -13.50 8.15 20.24
C ASP A 202 -12.28 8.88 19.65
N PRO A 203 -12.44 10.06 19.01
CA PRO A 203 -11.33 10.85 18.44
C PRO A 203 -10.28 11.32 19.44
N GLU A 204 -10.59 11.40 20.74
CA GLU A 204 -9.63 11.85 21.75
C GLU A 204 -8.73 10.71 22.26
N LEU A 205 -9.19 9.47 22.15
CA LEU A 205 -8.52 8.29 22.73
C LEU A 205 -7.89 7.35 21.68
N HIS A 206 -8.49 7.27 20.50
CA HIS A 206 -8.12 6.28 19.49
C HIS A 206 -7.40 6.90 18.30
N LEU A 207 -6.74 6.04 17.53
CA LEU A 207 -6.16 6.41 16.24
C LEU A 207 -7.24 6.95 15.28
N ASP A 208 -6.84 7.92 14.44
CA ASP A 208 -7.74 8.58 13.50
C ASP A 208 -8.44 7.59 12.57
N GLN A 209 -9.76 7.74 12.44
CA GLN A 209 -10.59 6.82 11.67
C GLN A 209 -10.15 6.74 10.20
N LYS A 210 -9.69 7.85 9.59
CA LYS A 210 -9.26 7.82 8.19
C LYS A 210 -8.00 6.99 8.06
N ILE A 211 -7.04 7.11 8.97
CA ILE A 211 -5.81 6.31 8.95
C ILE A 211 -6.14 4.81 9.02
N LEU A 212 -7.00 4.41 9.95
CA LEU A 212 -7.42 3.00 10.09
C LEU A 212 -8.11 2.47 8.83
N GLN A 213 -8.92 3.30 8.15
CA GLN A 213 -9.54 2.96 6.88
C GLN A 213 -8.53 2.84 5.73
N HIS A 214 -7.49 3.69 5.70
CA HIS A 214 -6.40 3.57 4.73
C HIS A 214 -5.62 2.27 4.90
N HIS A 215 -5.35 1.85 6.14
CA HIS A 215 -4.69 0.57 6.43
C HIS A 215 -5.55 -0.63 5.98
N LEU A 216 -6.87 -0.60 6.24
CA LEU A 216 -7.79 -1.61 5.69
C LEU A 216 -7.85 -1.60 4.17
N ALA A 217 -7.75 -0.42 3.54
CA ALA A 217 -7.67 -0.32 2.08
C ALA A 217 -6.39 -0.95 1.54
N ALA A 218 -5.25 -0.77 2.22
CA ALA A 218 -3.98 -1.39 1.85
C ALA A 218 -4.06 -2.93 1.79
N ILE A 219 -4.80 -3.56 2.71
CA ILE A 219 -5.08 -5.01 2.67
C ILE A 219 -5.86 -5.38 1.41
N ARG A 220 -6.93 -4.64 1.11
CA ARG A 220 -7.74 -4.88 -0.11
C ARG A 220 -6.92 -4.68 -1.37
N HIS A 221 -6.05 -3.66 -1.40
CA HIS A 221 -5.16 -3.39 -2.52
C HIS A 221 -4.15 -4.53 -2.72
N ALA A 222 -3.56 -5.05 -1.64
CA ALA A 222 -2.62 -6.17 -1.72
C ALA A 222 -3.31 -7.44 -2.24
N ARG A 223 -4.50 -7.76 -1.74
CA ARG A 223 -5.29 -8.91 -2.21
C ARG A 223 -5.68 -8.77 -3.68
N TRP A 224 -6.23 -7.62 -4.07
CA TRP A 224 -6.58 -7.36 -5.46
C TRP A 224 -5.35 -7.50 -6.37
N PHE A 225 -4.19 -7.01 -5.92
CA PHE A 225 -2.96 -7.07 -6.70
C PHE A 225 -2.47 -8.51 -6.93
N GLU A 226 -2.55 -9.35 -5.91
CA GLU A 226 -2.20 -10.77 -6.00
C GLU A 226 -3.11 -11.51 -7.00
N GLU A 227 -4.42 -11.24 -6.93
CA GLU A 227 -5.43 -11.85 -7.80
C GLU A 227 -5.37 -11.34 -9.26
N ASN A 228 -5.06 -10.05 -9.49
CA ASN A 228 -5.26 -9.41 -10.80
C ASN A 228 -3.98 -8.85 -11.47
N ALA A 229 -2.94 -8.52 -10.69
CA ALA A 229 -1.78 -7.75 -11.16
C ALA A 229 -0.42 -8.42 -10.89
N HIS A 230 -0.39 -9.74 -10.74
CA HIS A 230 0.84 -10.49 -10.42
C HIS A 230 1.84 -10.62 -11.57
N HIS A 231 1.43 -10.33 -12.82
CA HIS A 231 2.27 -10.43 -14.01
C HIS A 231 3.50 -9.52 -13.95
N SER A 232 4.66 -10.02 -14.39
CA SER A 232 5.95 -9.32 -14.30
C SER A 232 5.93 -7.96 -15.02
N SER A 233 5.34 -7.87 -16.22
CA SER A 233 5.25 -6.61 -16.97
C SER A 233 4.52 -5.51 -16.20
N ILE A 234 3.48 -5.86 -15.43
CA ILE A 234 2.73 -4.89 -14.61
C ILE A 234 3.64 -4.35 -13.50
N LYS A 235 4.38 -5.23 -12.82
CA LYS A 235 5.34 -4.84 -11.77
C LYS A 235 6.43 -3.92 -12.31
N VAL A 236 6.94 -4.19 -13.50
CA VAL A 236 7.91 -3.33 -14.21
C VAL A 236 7.30 -1.95 -14.48
N LEU A 237 6.10 -1.90 -15.07
CA LEU A 237 5.43 -0.64 -15.42
C LEU A 237 5.13 0.21 -14.18
N ILE A 238 4.76 -0.42 -13.05
CA ILE A 238 4.56 0.27 -11.77
C ILE A 238 5.84 0.95 -11.30
N ARG A 239 7.01 0.28 -11.38
CA ARG A 239 8.28 0.89 -10.99
C ARG A 239 8.62 2.10 -11.86
N LEU A 240 8.38 1.98 -13.17
CA LEU A 240 8.59 3.07 -14.13
C LEU A 240 7.64 4.24 -13.87
N PHE A 241 6.38 4.00 -13.52
CA PHE A 241 5.44 5.04 -13.13
C PHE A 241 5.79 5.71 -11.81
N LYS A 242 6.30 4.96 -10.82
CA LYS A 242 6.84 5.53 -9.58
C LYS A 242 8.03 6.46 -9.88
N ASP A 243 8.95 6.03 -10.74
CA ASP A 243 10.09 6.85 -11.19
C ASP A 243 9.61 8.11 -11.95
N LEU A 244 8.66 7.96 -12.87
CA LEU A 244 8.08 9.08 -13.61
C LEU A 244 7.44 10.09 -12.65
N ARG A 245 6.64 9.61 -11.69
CA ARG A 245 6.03 10.44 -10.65
C ARG A 245 7.06 11.22 -9.83
N ASN A 246 8.18 10.57 -9.49
CA ASN A 246 9.22 11.20 -8.70
C ASN A 246 10.03 12.24 -9.50
N ARG A 247 10.19 12.04 -10.81
CA ARG A 247 10.91 12.98 -11.68
C ARG A 247 10.07 14.16 -12.15
N PHE A 248 8.76 14.01 -12.23
CA PHE A 248 7.86 15.04 -12.74
C PHE A 248 6.76 15.39 -11.73
N GLU A 249 6.87 16.58 -11.13
CA GLU A 249 5.97 17.05 -10.07
C GLU A 249 4.48 17.04 -10.45
N GLY A 250 4.16 17.23 -11.73
CA GLY A 250 2.79 17.19 -12.23
C GLY A 250 2.06 15.86 -11.98
N PHE A 251 2.79 14.77 -11.74
CA PHE A 251 2.23 13.46 -11.42
C PHE A 251 2.14 13.16 -9.92
N GLN A 252 2.59 14.07 -9.03
CA GLN A 252 2.51 13.87 -7.58
C GLN A 252 1.11 13.54 -7.04
N PRO A 253 -0.01 14.08 -7.57
CA PRO A 253 -1.35 13.71 -7.13
C PRO A 253 -1.72 12.24 -7.37
N LEU A 254 -1.01 11.53 -8.26
CA LEU A 254 -1.23 10.10 -8.49
C LEU A 254 -0.69 9.32 -7.29
N ASN A 255 -1.59 8.83 -6.45
CA ASN A 255 -1.21 8.02 -5.31
C ASN A 255 -0.74 6.61 -5.77
N PRO A 256 -0.03 5.85 -4.92
CA PRO A 256 0.51 4.54 -5.31
C PRO A 256 -0.55 3.55 -5.82
N TRP A 257 -1.78 3.60 -5.28
CA TRP A 257 -2.85 2.73 -5.73
C TRP A 257 -3.34 3.06 -7.14
N VAL A 258 -3.43 4.35 -7.48
CA VAL A 258 -3.76 4.80 -8.84
C VAL A 258 -2.69 4.33 -9.83
N LEU A 259 -1.40 4.35 -9.45
CA LEU A 259 -0.33 3.82 -10.30
C LEU A 259 -0.48 2.32 -10.55
N ASP A 260 -0.83 1.54 -9.51
CA ASP A 260 -1.07 0.10 -9.66
C ASP A 260 -2.22 -0.19 -10.64
N LEU A 261 -3.34 0.53 -10.48
CA LEU A 261 -4.51 0.39 -11.35
C LEU A 261 -4.22 0.85 -12.78
N LEU A 262 -3.48 1.95 -12.95
CA LEU A 262 -3.11 2.48 -14.27
C LEU A 262 -2.21 1.50 -15.02
N ALA A 263 -1.22 0.92 -14.33
CA ALA A 263 -0.32 -0.05 -14.94
C ALA A 263 -1.05 -1.35 -15.32
N HIS A 264 -1.92 -1.83 -14.44
CA HIS A 264 -2.78 -2.98 -14.74
C HIS A 264 -3.70 -2.69 -15.95
N TYR A 265 -4.37 -1.53 -15.96
CA TYR A 265 -5.23 -1.12 -17.07
C TYR A 265 -4.45 -1.05 -18.39
N ALA A 266 -3.29 -0.39 -18.38
CA ALA A 266 -2.46 -0.21 -19.57
C ALA A 266 -1.99 -1.52 -20.20
N ILE A 267 -1.86 -2.61 -19.43
CA ILE A 267 -1.40 -3.90 -19.95
C ILE A 267 -2.57 -4.84 -20.27
N ASN A 268 -3.60 -4.86 -19.43
CA ASN A 268 -4.67 -5.87 -19.51
C ASN A 268 -5.90 -5.41 -20.28
N HIS A 269 -6.09 -4.09 -20.46
CA HIS A 269 -7.33 -3.56 -21.03
C HIS A 269 -7.23 -3.39 -22.56
N HIS A 270 -7.19 -4.53 -23.25
CA HIS A 270 -7.17 -4.60 -24.72
C HIS A 270 -8.31 -5.50 -25.28
N PRO A 271 -9.01 -5.11 -26.36
CA PRO A 271 -10.12 -5.89 -26.93
C PRO A 271 -9.75 -7.32 -27.34
N SER A 272 -8.50 -7.54 -27.75
CA SER A 272 -8.01 -8.87 -28.11
C SER A 272 -7.76 -9.79 -26.90
N ARG A 273 -7.89 -9.29 -25.66
CA ARG A 273 -7.56 -10.00 -24.41
C ARG A 273 -6.13 -10.53 -24.30
N HIS A 274 -5.24 -10.06 -25.17
CA HIS A 274 -3.81 -10.31 -25.03
C HIS A 274 -3.18 -9.21 -24.17
N LEU A 275 -2.17 -9.58 -23.39
CA LEU A 275 -1.38 -8.61 -22.66
C LEU A 275 -0.66 -7.71 -23.66
N LEU A 276 -0.79 -6.40 -23.49
CA LEU A 276 0.06 -5.48 -24.22
C LEU A 276 1.50 -5.72 -23.77
N ALA A 277 2.39 -5.85 -24.75
CA ALA A 277 3.81 -5.87 -24.47
C ALA A 277 4.21 -4.55 -23.79
N LEU A 278 5.31 -4.58 -23.03
CA LEU A 278 5.80 -3.38 -22.35
C LEU A 278 6.03 -2.22 -23.35
N ILE A 279 6.29 -2.60 -24.61
CA ILE A 279 6.07 -1.85 -25.86
C ILE A 279 5.56 -2.85 -26.90
#